data_AF-A0A850P9H5-F1
#
_entry.id   AF-A0A850P9H5-F1
#
_cell.length_a   1.000
_cell.length_b   1.000
_cell.length_c   1.000
_cell.angle_alpha   90.00
_cell.angle_beta   90.00
_cell.angle_gamma   90.00
#
_symmetry.space_group_name_H-M   'P 1'
#
loop_
_entity.id
_entity.type
_entity.pdbx_description
1 polymer ?
#
loop_
_entity_poly.entity_id
_entity_poly.type
_entity_poly.pdbx_seq_one_letter_code
_entity_poly.pdbx_strand_id
1 'polypeptide(L)'
;RSRLPGWRLAPVVAARNARVALGDEIGAALGARFVVMLIGERPGLSVADSLGAYLTLDPRVGRTDAERNCLSNIHPHGGLTTGAAARKLVWLLERGRQIGATGVALKDEAPGDDAVETSAAPVLPPG
;
A
#
# COMPACT_ATOMS: atom_id res chain seq x y z
N ARG A 1 5.60 -7.78 10.25
CA ARG A 1 4.49 -7.97 11.24
C ARG A 1 4.57 -7.01 12.41
N SER A 2 5.75 -6.64 12.92
CA SER A 2 5.92 -5.69 14.04
C SER A 2 5.18 -4.35 13.87
N ARG A 3 5.06 -3.85 12.64
CA ARG A 3 4.36 -2.58 12.32
C ARG A 3 2.83 -2.67 12.21
N LEU A 4 2.24 -3.86 12.30
CA LEU A 4 0.78 -4.07 12.19
C LEU A 4 0.28 -4.95 13.35
N PRO A 5 0.41 -4.50 14.61
CA PRO A 5 -0.09 -5.26 15.76
C PRO A 5 -1.60 -5.45 15.67
N GLY A 6 -2.09 -6.66 15.96
CA GLY A 6 -3.52 -6.98 15.91
C GLY A 6 -4.10 -7.18 14.51
N TRP A 7 -3.27 -7.16 13.46
CA TRP A 7 -3.69 -7.51 12.10
C TRP A 7 -3.40 -8.98 11.80
N ARG A 8 -4.33 -9.63 11.09
CA ARG A 8 -4.10 -10.93 10.46
C ARG A 8 -3.89 -10.71 8.97
N LEU A 9 -2.80 -11.26 8.44
CA LEU A 9 -2.52 -11.21 7.01
C LEU A 9 -3.14 -12.41 6.32
N ALA A 10 -3.92 -12.16 5.27
CA ALA A 10 -4.33 -13.19 4.32
C ALA A 10 -3.11 -13.71 3.53
N PRO A 11 -3.23 -14.84 2.81
CA PRO A 11 -2.19 -15.29 1.90
C PRO A 11 -1.79 -14.19 0.90
N VAL A 12 -0.50 -14.09 0.60
CA VAL A 12 -0.01 -13.18 -0.44
C VAL A 12 -0.34 -13.77 -1.80
N VAL A 13 -0.99 -12.98 -2.66
CA VAL A 13 -1.32 -13.37 -4.03
C VAL A 13 -0.41 -12.63 -4.99
N ALA A 14 0.28 -13.38 -5.85
CA ALA A 14 1.04 -12.83 -6.97
C ALA A 14 0.27 -13.10 -8.27
N ALA A 15 0.03 -12.05 -9.06
CA ALA A 15 -0.71 -12.12 -10.32
C ALA A 15 0.08 -11.45 -11.44
N ARG A 16 -0.11 -11.94 -12.67
CA ARG A 16 0.49 -11.37 -13.89
C ARG A 16 -0.59 -10.67 -14.71
N ASN A 17 -0.20 -9.64 -15.47
CA ASN A 17 -1.11 -8.85 -16.31
C ASN A 17 -2.30 -8.28 -15.55
N ALA A 18 -2.11 -8.02 -14.25
CA ALA A 18 -3.15 -7.54 -13.37
C ALA A 18 -3.45 -6.06 -13.61
N ARG A 19 -4.65 -5.64 -13.19
CA ARG A 19 -5.02 -4.23 -13.00
C ARG A 19 -5.42 -4.03 -11.54
N VAL A 20 -5.52 -2.78 -11.12
CA VAL A 20 -5.87 -2.41 -9.74
C VAL A 20 -7.14 -3.12 -9.24
N ALA A 21 -8.18 -3.17 -10.08
CA ALA A 21 -9.47 -3.79 -9.75
C ALA A 21 -9.40 -5.30 -9.43
N LEU A 22 -8.33 -6.02 -9.82
CA LEU A 22 -8.15 -7.43 -9.46
C LEU A 22 -8.09 -7.61 -7.94
N GLY A 23 -7.60 -6.60 -7.21
CA GLY A 23 -7.57 -6.62 -5.75
C GLY A 23 -8.95 -6.82 -5.12
N ASP A 24 -10.01 -6.35 -5.78
CA ASP A 24 -11.37 -6.47 -5.26
C ASP A 24 -11.90 -7.91 -5.29
N GLU A 25 -11.69 -8.59 -6.42
CA GLU A 25 -12.10 -9.99 -6.61
C GLU A 25 -11.34 -10.92 -5.65
N ILE A 26 -10.02 -10.72 -5.54
CA ILE A 26 -9.17 -11.48 -4.61
C ILE A 26 -9.60 -11.22 -3.17
N GLY A 27 -9.81 -9.96 -2.80
CA GLY A 27 -10.22 -9.57 -1.46
C GLY A 27 -11.54 -10.20 -1.05
N ALA A 28 -12.53 -10.15 -1.95
CA ALA A 28 -13.83 -10.78 -1.74
C ALA A 28 -13.70 -12.31 -1.60
N ALA A 29 -12.94 -12.97 -2.47
CA ALA A 29 -12.73 -14.42 -2.44
C ALA A 29 -12.02 -14.89 -1.15
N LEU A 30 -11.10 -14.09 -0.62
CA LEU A 30 -10.36 -14.40 0.61
C LEU A 30 -11.09 -13.96 1.89
N GLY A 31 -12.24 -13.27 1.78
CA GLY A 31 -12.92 -12.64 2.92
C GLY A 31 -12.04 -11.59 3.62
N ALA A 32 -11.15 -10.94 2.88
CA ALA A 32 -10.25 -9.94 3.41
C ALA A 32 -10.98 -8.62 3.63
N ARG A 33 -10.88 -8.05 4.84
CA ARG A 33 -11.50 -6.75 5.15
C ARG A 33 -10.80 -5.58 4.48
N PHE A 34 -9.49 -5.69 4.27
CA PHE A 34 -8.69 -4.72 3.53
C PHE A 34 -7.85 -5.43 2.49
N VAL A 35 -7.67 -4.80 1.34
CA VAL A 35 -6.70 -5.20 0.33
C VAL A 35 -5.75 -4.06 0.04
N VAL A 36 -4.46 -4.39 -0.03
CA VAL A 36 -3.43 -3.52 -0.60
C VAL A 36 -2.94 -4.17 -1.89
N MET A 37 -3.24 -3.53 -3.02
CA MET A 37 -2.72 -3.94 -4.33
C MET A 37 -1.43 -3.18 -4.60
N LEU A 38 -0.30 -3.89 -4.62
CA LEU A 38 0.98 -3.38 -5.09
C LEU A 38 1.09 -3.67 -6.59
N ILE A 39 1.30 -2.64 -7.40
CA ILE A 39 1.34 -2.78 -8.86
C ILE A 39 2.36 -1.82 -9.46
N GLY A 40 3.15 -2.31 -10.42
CA GLY A 40 4.09 -1.47 -11.16
C GLY A 40 3.36 -0.37 -11.92
N GLU A 41 3.91 0.83 -11.89
CA GLU A 41 3.39 1.95 -12.66
C GLU A 41 3.86 1.83 -14.12
N ARG A 42 3.23 2.61 -15.02
CA ARG A 42 3.76 2.71 -16.38
C ARG A 42 5.16 3.33 -16.30
N PRO A 43 6.16 2.76 -16.98
CA PRO A 43 7.52 3.31 -16.94
C PRO A 43 7.49 4.73 -17.50
N GLY A 44 7.96 5.67 -16.69
CA GLY A 44 8.23 7.04 -17.12
C GLY A 44 9.49 7.09 -17.97
N LEU A 45 9.79 8.26 -18.54
CA LEU A 45 10.98 8.46 -19.38
C LEU A 45 12.30 8.22 -18.61
N SER A 46 12.28 8.37 -17.28
CA SER A 46 13.48 8.37 -16.42
C SER A 46 13.50 7.30 -15.31
N VAL A 47 12.34 6.78 -14.89
CA VAL A 47 12.21 5.83 -13.78
C VAL A 47 11.30 4.68 -14.21
N ALA A 48 11.88 3.51 -14.43
CA ALA A 48 11.18 2.33 -14.94
C ALA A 48 10.65 1.41 -13.81
N ASP A 49 11.08 1.65 -12.57
CA ASP A 49 10.85 0.78 -11.41
C ASP A 49 9.88 1.39 -10.36
N SER A 50 9.07 2.38 -10.76
CA SER A 50 8.06 2.98 -9.88
C SER A 50 6.92 2.02 -9.55
N LEU A 51 6.53 1.99 -8.27
CA LEU A 51 5.44 1.17 -7.74
C LEU A 51 4.30 2.05 -7.21
N GLY A 52 3.06 1.60 -7.42
CA GLY A 52 1.86 2.12 -6.77
C GLY A 52 1.31 1.12 -5.75
N ALA A 53 0.71 1.65 -4.67
CA ALA A 53 -0.03 0.90 -3.67
C ALA A 53 -1.47 1.42 -3.55
N TYR A 54 -2.44 0.56 -3.81
CA TYR A 54 -3.87 0.90 -3.75
C TYR A 54 -4.52 0.18 -2.56
N LEU A 55 -5.07 0.94 -1.62
CA LEU A 55 -5.74 0.42 -0.43
C LEU A 55 -7.26 0.51 -0.60
N THR A 56 -7.95 -0.61 -0.38
CA THR A 56 -9.41 -0.71 -0.42
C THR A 56 -9.93 -1.39 0.84
N LEU A 57 -10.92 -0.78 1.47
CA LEU A 57 -11.74 -1.39 2.53
C LEU A 57 -12.98 -2.08 1.92
N ASP A 58 -13.32 -3.24 2.48
CA ASP A 58 -14.43 -4.10 2.06
C ASP A 58 -14.44 -4.31 0.53
N PRO A 59 -13.33 -4.88 -0.01
CA PRO A 59 -13.15 -5.14 -1.43
C PRO A 59 -14.27 -6.02 -1.99
N ARG A 60 -14.82 -5.62 -3.12
CA ARG A 60 -15.86 -6.36 -3.86
C ARG A 60 -15.95 -5.87 -5.31
N VAL A 61 -16.48 -6.71 -6.19
CA VAL A 61 -16.73 -6.31 -7.58
C VAL A 61 -17.63 -5.07 -7.62
N GLY A 62 -17.27 -4.11 -8.47
CA GLY A 62 -17.98 -2.84 -8.62
C GLY A 62 -17.42 -1.68 -7.80
N ARG A 63 -16.33 -1.88 -7.04
CA ARG A 63 -15.61 -0.77 -6.38
C ARG A 63 -15.02 0.20 -7.40
N THR A 64 -15.08 1.49 -7.08
CA THR A 64 -14.58 2.58 -7.92
C THR A 64 -13.24 3.11 -7.40
N ASP A 65 -12.48 3.80 -8.26
CA ASP A 65 -11.18 4.37 -7.85
C ASP A 65 -11.31 5.42 -6.73
N ALA A 66 -12.48 6.09 -6.65
CA ALA A 66 -12.79 7.02 -5.57
C ALA A 66 -12.86 6.34 -4.20
N GLU A 67 -13.01 5.01 -4.13
CA GLU A 67 -13.03 4.25 -2.87
C GLU A 67 -11.64 3.72 -2.49
N ARG A 68 -10.60 4.06 -3.26
CA ARG A 68 -9.23 3.57 -3.06
C ARG A 68 -8.30 4.69 -2.66
N ASN A 69 -7.54 4.50 -1.57
CA ASN A 69 -6.39 5.35 -1.34
C ASN A 69 -5.25 4.91 -2.27
N CYS A 70 -4.52 5.86 -2.84
CA CYS A 70 -3.40 5.60 -3.74
C CYS A 70 -2.13 6.22 -3.15
N LEU A 71 -1.11 5.40 -2.93
CA LEU A 71 0.27 5.86 -2.76
C LEU A 71 1.00 5.55 -4.06
N SER A 72 1.48 6.58 -4.76
CA SER A 72 2.18 6.44 -6.04
C SER A 72 3.65 6.84 -5.91
N ASN A 73 4.39 6.67 -7.00
CA ASN A 73 5.77 7.13 -7.13
C ASN A 73 6.69 6.52 -6.07
N ILE A 74 6.50 5.24 -5.74
CA ILE A 74 7.29 4.54 -4.74
C ILE A 74 8.55 3.98 -5.42
N HIS A 75 9.69 4.65 -5.22
CA HIS A 75 10.99 4.26 -5.78
C HIS A 75 12.15 5.04 -5.09
N PRO A 76 13.41 4.60 -5.20
CA PRO A 76 14.55 5.25 -4.53
C PRO A 76 15.05 6.53 -5.24
N HIS A 77 14.72 6.71 -6.52
CA HIS A 77 15.20 7.82 -7.37
C HIS A 77 14.49 9.17 -7.14
N GLY A 78 14.29 9.57 -5.88
CA GLY A 78 13.59 10.82 -5.51
C GLY A 78 12.07 10.68 -5.36
N GLY A 79 11.56 9.45 -5.35
CA GLY A 79 10.17 9.15 -5.04
C GLY A 79 9.93 8.87 -3.56
N LEU A 80 8.72 8.38 -3.26
CA LEU A 80 8.38 7.91 -1.93
C LEU A 80 9.20 6.66 -1.62
N THR A 81 10.05 6.72 -0.59
CA THR A 81 10.85 5.54 -0.23
C THR A 81 9.94 4.39 0.20
N THR A 82 10.37 3.14 0.01
CA THR A 82 9.61 1.96 0.47
C THR A 82 9.32 2.02 1.97
N GLY A 83 10.25 2.56 2.77
CA GLY A 83 10.07 2.75 4.21
C GLY A 83 8.97 3.75 4.54
N ALA A 84 8.95 4.89 3.84
CA ALA A 84 7.94 5.93 3.94
C ALA A 84 6.56 5.43 3.51
N ALA A 85 6.50 4.76 2.35
CA ALA A 85 5.29 4.14 1.83
C ALA A 85 4.70 3.12 2.82
N ALA A 86 5.54 2.28 3.42
CA ALA A 86 5.09 1.32 4.44
C ALA A 86 4.54 2.01 5.69
N ARG A 87 5.15 3.11 6.17
CA ARG A 87 4.63 3.89 7.32
C ARG A 87 3.27 4.51 6.99
N LYS A 88 3.17 5.19 5.83
CA LYS A 88 1.91 5.77 5.36
C LYS A 88 0.82 4.73 5.17
N LEU A 89 1.14 3.57 4.61
CA LEU A 89 0.19 2.48 4.43
C LEU A 89 -0.35 1.93 5.75
N VAL A 90 0.51 1.78 6.77
CA VAL A 90 0.08 1.38 8.13
C VAL A 90 -0.87 2.43 8.70
N TRP A 91 -0.53 3.71 8.58
CA TRP A 91 -1.40 4.80 9.05
C TRP A 91 -2.77 4.77 8.34
N LEU A 92 -2.78 4.63 7.01
CA LEU A 92 -4.02 4.54 6.22
C LEU A 92 -4.87 3.31 6.61
N LEU A 93 -4.24 2.15 6.86
CA LEU A 93 -4.93 0.95 7.33
C LEU A 93 -5.61 1.17 8.69
N GLU A 94 -4.89 1.79 9.63
CA GLU A 94 -5.43 2.07 10.96
C GLU A 94 -6.56 3.10 10.94
N ARG A 95 -6.37 4.20 10.20
CA ARG A 95 -7.38 5.24 10.05
C ARG A 95 -8.59 4.73 9.28
N GLY A 96 -8.39 4.01 8.19
CA GLY A 96 -9.48 3.38 7.44
C GLY A 96 -10.29 2.40 8.29
N ARG A 97 -9.63 1.67 9.20
CA ARG A 97 -10.31 0.81 10.17
C ARG A 97 -11.14 1.60 11.19
N GLN A 98 -10.65 2.75 11.64
CA GLN A 98 -11.33 3.59 12.62
C GLN A 98 -12.54 4.32 12.04
N ILE A 99 -12.40 4.88 10.83
CA ILE A 99 -13.49 5.64 10.19
C ILE A 99 -14.45 4.74 9.38
N GLY A 100 -14.03 3.51 9.05
CA GLY A 100 -14.83 2.58 8.25
C GLY A 100 -14.89 2.92 6.76
N ALA A 101 -13.89 3.61 6.23
CA ALA A 101 -13.84 4.02 4.81
C ALA A 101 -12.39 4.16 4.29
N THR A 102 -12.24 4.06 2.97
CA THR A 102 -11.02 4.36 2.21
C THR A 102 -11.36 5.29 1.03
N GLY A 103 -10.36 5.72 0.28
CA GLY A 103 -10.52 6.59 -0.89
C GLY A 103 -10.75 8.04 -0.51
N VAL A 104 -11.63 8.73 -1.23
CA VAL A 104 -11.89 10.17 -1.04
C VAL A 104 -12.40 10.51 0.37
N ALA A 105 -12.99 9.53 1.07
CA ALA A 105 -13.43 9.65 2.45
C ALA A 105 -12.28 9.57 3.48
N LEU A 106 -11.09 9.11 3.07
CA LEU A 106 -9.90 9.01 3.91
C LEU A 106 -8.76 9.85 3.30
N LYS A 107 -8.56 11.07 3.82
CA LYS A 107 -7.43 11.90 3.40
C LYS A 107 -6.12 11.40 4.01
N ASP A 108 -5.02 11.51 3.26
CA ASP A 108 -3.67 11.26 3.81
C ASP A 108 -3.25 12.47 4.64
N GLU A 109 -3.37 12.31 5.96
CA GLU A 109 -2.91 13.26 6.97
C GLU A 109 -1.83 12.59 7.84
N ALA A 110 -1.16 11.56 7.30
CA ALA A 110 -0.07 10.90 8.01
C ALA A 110 1.03 11.94 8.31
N PRO A 111 1.63 11.91 9.51
CA PRO A 111 2.74 12.79 9.85
C PRO A 111 3.83 12.74 8.76
N GLY A 112 4.32 13.91 8.35
CA GLY A 112 5.42 14.00 7.39
C GLY A 112 6.68 13.31 7.89
N ASP A 113 7.51 12.85 6.97
CA ASP A 113 8.77 12.15 7.28
C ASP A 113 9.89 13.11 7.75
N ASP A 114 9.62 14.39 8.01
CA ASP A 114 10.58 15.41 8.46
C ASP A 114 11.17 15.16 9.86
N ALA A 115 10.84 14.04 10.51
CA ALA A 115 11.28 13.72 11.86
C ALA A 115 11.56 12.22 12.07
N VAL A 116 12.37 11.56 11.24
CA VAL A 116 13.15 10.39 11.69
C VAL A 116 14.49 10.35 10.98
N GLU A 117 15.54 10.69 11.72
CA GLU A 117 16.95 10.51 11.37
C GLU A 117 17.21 9.04 10.95
N THR A 118 17.96 8.86 9.87
CA THR A 118 18.25 7.55 9.29
C THR A 118 19.12 6.75 10.25
N SER A 119 18.52 5.78 10.96
CA SER A 119 19.28 4.67 11.54
C SER A 119 19.40 3.57 10.49
N ALA A 120 20.62 3.32 10.04
CA ALA A 120 20.97 2.35 9.02
C ALA A 120 20.48 0.94 9.38
N ALA A 121 19.89 0.25 8.41
CA ALA A 121 19.53 -1.16 8.54
C ALA A 121 20.79 -2.02 8.75
N PRO A 122 20.74 -3.08 9.57
CA PRO A 122 21.88 -3.97 9.74
C PRO A 122 22.12 -4.73 8.44
N VAL A 123 23.35 -4.64 7.94
CA VAL A 123 23.85 -5.49 6.86
C VAL A 123 23.87 -6.93 7.37
N LEU A 124 23.13 -7.83 6.69
CA LEU A 124 23.26 -9.27 6.91
C LEU A 124 24.63 -9.73 6.41
N PRO A 125 25.38 -10.54 7.18
CA PRO A 125 26.65 -11.07 6.71
C PRO A 125 26.42 -12.07 5.56
N PRO A 126 27.35 -12.15 4.59
CA PRO A 126 27.31 -13.21 3.58
C PRO A 126 27.53 -14.57 4.25
N GLY A 127 26.74 -15.55 3.83
CA GLY A 127 26.84 -16.95 4.26
C GLY A 127 28.04 -17.69 3.68
#